data_AF-A0A813E865-F1
#
_entry.id   AF-A0A813E865-F1
#
_cell.length_a   1.000
_cell.length_b   1.000
_cell.length_c   1.000
_cell.angle_alpha   90.00
_cell.angle_beta   90.00
_cell.angle_gamma   90.00
#
_symmetry.space_group_name_H-M   'P 1'
#
loop_
_entity.id
_entity.type
_entity.pdbx_description
1 polymer ?
#
loop_
_entity_poly.entity_id
_entity_poly.type
_entity_poly.pdbx_seq_one_letter_code
_entity_poly.pdbx_strand_id
1 'polypeptide(L)'
;MNLSQRPKDYADWVIDQIDPTGLIHHRLYCQHALPWGPIFVKDMSKLGRNLDTTLMIDNVQENFMLQPNHGIFIYTWYDDPEDTALYAAA
;
A
#
# COMPACT_ATOMS: atom_id res chain seq x y z
N MET A 1 8.47 4.07 13.39
CA MET A 1 9.17 2.96 12.72
C MET A 1 9.73 3.48 11.41
N ASN A 2 11.04 3.37 11.15
CA ASN A 2 11.68 4.01 10.00
C ASN A 2 11.43 3.18 8.72
N LEU A 3 10.85 3.78 7.68
CA LEU A 3 10.55 3.09 6.42
C LEU A 3 11.80 2.57 5.70
N SER A 4 12.99 3.11 5.99
CA SER A 4 14.27 2.57 5.50
C SER A 4 14.63 1.18 6.02
N GLN A 5 13.94 0.67 7.04
CA GLN A 5 14.23 -0.61 7.68
C GLN A 5 13.31 -1.76 7.24
N ARG A 6 12.37 -1.55 6.31
CA ARG A 6 11.55 -2.66 5.79
C ARG A 6 12.30 -3.36 4.65
N PRO A 7 12.79 -4.60 4.84
CA PRO A 7 13.59 -5.26 3.83
C PRO A 7 12.72 -5.62 2.63
N LYS A 8 13.15 -5.23 1.42
CA LYS A 8 12.55 -5.69 0.17
C LYS A 8 12.36 -7.21 0.16
N ASP A 9 13.40 -7.94 0.59
CA ASP A 9 13.43 -9.40 0.57
C ASP A 9 12.37 -10.02 1.48
N TYR A 10 12.08 -9.40 2.62
CA TYR A 10 11.00 -9.83 3.50
C TYR A 10 9.64 -9.63 2.82
N ALA A 11 9.40 -8.45 2.24
CA ALA A 11 8.16 -8.17 1.54
C ALA A 11 7.96 -9.12 0.34
N ASP A 12 9.02 -9.42 -0.41
CA ASP A 12 8.96 -10.39 -1.51
C ASP A 12 8.58 -11.78 -1.04
N TRP A 13 9.22 -12.28 0.02
CA TRP A 13 8.90 -13.58 0.57
C TRP A 13 7.43 -13.70 1.00
N VAL A 14 6.87 -12.65 1.64
CA VAL A 14 5.44 -12.63 2.00
C VAL A 14 4.56 -12.60 0.75
N ILE A 15 4.88 -11.73 -0.21
CA ILE A 15 4.08 -11.59 -1.43
C ILE A 15 4.05 -12.89 -2.23
N ASP A 16 5.17 -13.60 -2.32
CA ASP A 16 5.27 -14.88 -3.02
C ASP A 16 4.39 -15.97 -2.40
N GLN A 17 4.07 -15.89 -1.10
CA GLN A 17 3.15 -16.82 -0.45
C GLN A 17 1.67 -16.45 -0.65
N ILE A 18 1.33 -15.17 -0.64
CA ILE A 18 -0.06 -14.72 -0.78
C ILE A 18 -0.54 -14.70 -2.24
N ASP A 19 0.36 -14.57 -3.21
CA ASP A 19 0.04 -14.48 -4.63
C ASP A 19 0.75 -15.56 -5.46
N PRO A 20 0.46 -16.86 -5.22
CA PRO A 20 1.10 -17.96 -5.94
C PRO A 20 0.71 -18.02 -7.42
N THR A 21 -0.36 -17.33 -7.82
CA THR A 21 -0.89 -17.27 -9.19
C THR A 21 -0.40 -16.06 -9.99
N GLY A 22 0.29 -15.10 -9.37
CA GLY A 22 0.88 -13.94 -10.04
C GLY A 22 -0.12 -12.88 -10.50
N LEU A 23 -1.11 -12.54 -9.66
CA LEU A 23 -2.05 -11.44 -9.89
C LEU A 23 -1.39 -10.06 -9.68
N ILE A 24 -0.32 -9.97 -8.89
CA ILE A 24 0.41 -8.72 -8.63
C ILE A 24 1.41 -8.47 -9.76
N HIS A 25 1.11 -7.50 -10.62
CA HIS A 25 1.96 -7.16 -11.77
C HIS A 25 3.25 -6.40 -11.42
N HIS A 26 3.22 -5.57 -10.38
CA HIS A 26 4.34 -4.71 -10.01
C HIS A 26 4.47 -4.60 -8.49
N ARG A 27 5.72 -4.60 -7.99
CA ARG A 27 6.03 -4.46 -6.56
C ARG A 27 6.84 -3.18 -6.35
N LEU A 28 6.31 -2.27 -5.54
CA LEU A 28 6.98 -1.04 -5.13
C LEU A 28 7.25 -1.08 -3.63
N TYR A 29 8.48 -0.77 -3.24
CA TYR A 29 8.95 -0.78 -1.85
C TYR A 29 9.32 0.63 -1.37
N CYS A 30 9.77 0.73 -0.11
CA CYS A 30 9.99 2.01 0.59
C CYS A 30 10.95 2.98 -0.13
N GLN A 31 11.93 2.49 -0.91
CA GLN A 31 12.81 3.35 -1.71
C GLN A 31 12.08 4.12 -2.83
N HIS A 32 10.84 3.75 -3.17
CA HIS A 32 10.01 4.46 -4.15
C HIS A 32 9.07 5.47 -3.49
N ALA A 33 9.00 5.52 -2.16
CA ALA A 33 8.20 6.50 -1.45
C ALA A 33 8.91 7.86 -1.42
N LEU A 34 8.13 8.94 -1.44
CA LEU A 34 8.64 10.30 -1.40
C LEU A 34 8.84 10.74 0.06
N PRO A 35 10.03 11.23 0.46
CA PRO A 35 10.20 11.84 1.78
C PRO A 35 9.38 13.13 1.88
N TRP A 36 8.59 13.25 2.95
CA TRP A 36 7.76 14.41 3.26
C TRP A 36 7.90 14.78 4.73
N GLY A 37 8.90 15.62 5.04
CA GLY A 37 9.23 15.96 6.43
C GLY A 37 9.59 14.71 7.24
N PRO A 38 8.90 14.42 8.36
CA PRO A 38 9.19 13.26 9.20
C PRO A 38 8.59 11.94 8.67
N ILE A 39 7.75 12.00 7.64
CA ILE A 39 7.04 10.84 7.08
C ILE A 39 7.48 10.57 5.64
N PHE A 40 6.98 9.49 5.07
CA PHE A 40 7.05 9.24 3.63
C PHE A 40 5.65 9.08 3.10
N VAL A 41 5.45 9.56 1.88
CA VAL A 41 4.15 9.54 1.19
C VAL A 41 4.28 8.77 -0.12
N LYS A 42 3.19 8.15 -0.55
CA LYS A 42 3.13 7.41 -1.82
C LYS A 42 2.53 8.34 -2.87
N ASP A 43 3.38 8.99 -3.65
CA ASP A 43 2.95 9.89 -4.72
C ASP A 43 2.45 9.08 -5.93
N MET A 44 1.12 9.01 -6.09
CA MET A 44 0.49 8.26 -7.18
C MET A 44 0.79 8.85 -8.57
N SER A 45 1.16 10.14 -8.65
CA SER A 45 1.52 10.77 -9.93
C SER A 45 2.78 10.16 -10.56
N LYS A 46 3.60 9.45 -9.75
CA LYS A 46 4.82 8.77 -10.19
C LYS A 46 4.56 7.38 -10.78
N LEU A 47 3.34 6.85 -10.70
CA LEU A 47 3.02 5.51 -11.18
C LEU A 47 3.00 5.39 -12.71
N GLY A 48 2.89 6.52 -13.43
CA GLY A 48 2.71 6.51 -14.88
C GLY A 48 1.37 5.88 -15.31
N ARG A 49 0.36 5.93 -14.43
CA ARG A 49 -1.00 5.43 -14.65
C ARG A 49 -1.99 6.59 -14.72
N ASN A 50 -3.13 6.37 -15.38
CA ASN A 50 -4.22 7.34 -15.33
C ASN A 50 -4.84 7.35 -13.92
N LEU A 51 -4.79 8.48 -13.23
CA LEU A 51 -5.31 8.61 -11.87
C LEU A 51 -6.82 8.40 -11.80
N ASP A 52 -7.57 8.79 -12.85
CA ASP A 52 -9.04 8.62 -12.90
C ASP A 52 -9.48 7.14 -12.80
N THR A 53 -8.56 6.20 -13.04
CA THR A 53 -8.80 4.76 -12.97
C THR A 53 -7.84 4.07 -11.99
N THR A 54 -7.23 4.82 -11.06
CA THR A 54 -6.24 4.28 -10.11
C THR A 54 -6.65 4.64 -8.68
N LEU A 55 -6.76 3.62 -7.82
CA LEU A 55 -7.04 3.78 -6.40
C LEU A 55 -5.91 3.18 -5.56
N MET A 56 -5.78 3.65 -4.33
CA MET A 56 -4.88 3.11 -3.32
C MET A 56 -5.70 2.68 -2.10
N ILE A 57 -5.44 1.48 -1.59
CA ILE A 57 -6.01 0.99 -0.32
C ILE A 57 -4.86 0.94 0.68
N ASP A 58 -4.99 1.61 1.82
CA ASP A 58 -3.93 1.70 2.83
C ASP A 58 -4.50 1.90 4.24
N ASN A 59 -3.79 1.35 5.24
CA ASN A 59 -4.16 1.49 6.64
C ASN A 59 -3.49 2.67 7.35
N VAL A 60 -2.74 3.51 6.61
CA VAL A 60 -2.14 4.76 7.06
C VAL A 60 -2.61 5.88 6.14
N GLN A 61 -3.45 6.77 6.66
CA GLN A 61 -4.09 7.83 5.87
C GLN A 61 -3.07 8.79 5.22
N GLU A 62 -1.95 9.03 5.89
CA GLU A 62 -0.86 9.88 5.42
C GLU A 62 -0.22 9.34 4.13
N ASN A 63 -0.30 8.03 3.86
CA ASN A 63 0.33 7.44 2.68
C ASN A 63 -0.27 7.96 1.37
N PHE A 64 -1.56 8.31 1.34
CA PHE A 64 -2.24 8.84 0.14
C PHE A 64 -2.60 10.33 0.27
N MET A 65 -1.96 11.06 1.17
CA MET A 65 -2.30 12.47 1.43
C MET A 65 -2.07 13.41 0.23
N LEU A 66 -1.24 13.02 -0.75
CA LEU A 66 -1.04 13.79 -1.98
C LEU A 66 -2.18 13.61 -3.00
N GLN A 67 -2.97 12.53 -2.88
CA GLN A 67 -4.11 12.22 -3.73
C GLN A 67 -5.28 11.70 -2.88
N PRO A 68 -5.83 12.49 -1.94
CA PRO A 68 -6.78 12.01 -0.93
C PRO A 68 -8.06 11.40 -1.52
N ASN A 69 -8.52 11.91 -2.67
CA ASN A 69 -9.69 11.40 -3.37
C ASN A 69 -9.49 10.03 -4.04
N HIS A 70 -8.25 9.53 -4.10
CA HIS A 70 -7.90 8.23 -4.68
C HIS A 70 -7.55 7.20 -3.61
N GLY A 71 -7.59 7.58 -2.33
CA GLY A 71 -7.29 6.70 -1.20
C GLY A 71 -8.55 6.14 -0.57
N ILE A 72 -8.54 4.84 -0.31
CA ILE A 72 -9.50 4.14 0.54
C ILE A 72 -8.75 3.76 1.81
N PHE A 73 -9.13 4.39 2.92
CA PHE A 73 -8.63 3.98 4.23
C PHE A 73 -9.25 2.63 4.61
N ILE A 74 -8.41 1.67 5.00
CA ILE A 74 -8.83 0.39 5.57
C ILE A 74 -8.30 0.28 6.99
N TYR A 75 -9.09 -0.24 7.92
CA TYR A 75 -8.63 -0.40 9.30
C TYR A 75 -7.46 -1.37 9.39
N THR A 76 -6.60 -1.16 10.39
CA THR A 76 -5.50 -2.09 10.66
C THR A 76 -6.07 -3.38 11.24
N TRP A 77 -5.69 -4.50 10.65
CA TRP A 77 -6.03 -5.84 11.13
C TRP A 77 -5.06 -6.30 12.23
N TYR A 78 -5.59 -6.89 13.30
CA TYR A 78 -4.84 -7.40 14.44
C TYR A 78 -5.34 -8.79 14.85
N ASP A 79 -5.14 -9.80 14.00
CA ASP A 79 -5.41 -11.21 14.29
C ASP A 79 -6.89 -11.58 14.57
N ASP A 80 -7.84 -10.72 14.20
CA ASP A 80 -9.27 -11.02 14.33
C ASP A 80 -9.74 -11.95 13.20
N PRO A 81 -10.15 -13.20 13.51
CA PRO A 81 -10.63 -14.14 12.50
C PRO A 81 -12.02 -13.79 11.95
N GLU A 82 -12.78 -12.92 12.63
CA GLU A 82 -14.10 -12.45 12.20
C GLU A 82 -14.02 -11.14 11.39
N ASP A 83 -12.80 -10.61 11.13
CA ASP A 83 -12.62 -9.44 10.29
C ASP A 83 -13.09 -9.71 8.85
N THR A 84 -13.92 -8.81 8.35
CA THR A 84 -14.49 -8.88 7.00
C THR A 84 -14.19 -7.64 6.16
N ALA A 85 -13.23 -6.80 6.58
CA ALA A 85 -12.97 -5.49 5.96
C ALA A 85 -12.64 -5.59 4.47
N LEU A 86 -11.92 -6.65 4.05
CA LEU A 86 -11.60 -6.90 2.64
C LEU A 86 -12.78 -7.44 1.83
N TYR A 87 -13.72 -8.15 2.46
CA TYR A 87 -14.91 -8.70 1.78
C TYR A 87 -16.02 -7.66 1.63
N ALA A 88 -16.23 -6.85 2.68
CA ALA A 88 -17.27 -5.85 2.73
C ALA A 88 -16.96 -4.58 1.91
N ALA A 89 -15.72 -4.41 1.44
CA ALA A 89 -15.28 -3.28 0.61
C ALA A 89 -15.70 -3.40 -0.88
N ALA A 90 -16.72 -4.21 -1.19
CA ALA A 90 -17.31 -4.39 -2.52
C ALA A 90 -18.68 -3.70 -2.64
#